data_AF-A0A0S7ZML2-F1
#
_entry.id   AF-A0A0S7ZML2-F1
#
_cell.length_a   1.000
_cell.length_b   1.000
_cell.length_c   1.000
_cell.angle_alpha   90.00
_cell.angle_beta   90.00
_cell.angle_gamma   90.00
#
_symmetry.space_group_name_H-M   'P 1'
#
loop_
_entity.id
_entity.type
_entity.pdbx_description
1 polymer ?
#
loop_
_entity_poly.entity_id
_entity_poly.type
_entity_poly.pdbx_seq_one_letter_code
_entity_poly.pdbx_strand_id
1 'polypeptide(L)'
;MRCSFNRREQKKEITVDEVLKLFCHTWINPDYSRDMGRKIVVHPDGTMSLYGLVELSSDTPHRKERYTIDEAWTDKDGNIWFKTTSKMPDGTTYQLNKINKSGTVWEYHWAFIDSDLPDGINPDAPKYRIRHRKTE
;
A
#
# COMPACT_ATOMS: atom_id res chain seq x y z
N MET A 1 9.05 15.36 40.04
CA MET A 1 7.83 15.72 39.29
C MET A 1 7.79 14.84 38.04
N ARG A 2 6.77 13.98 37.90
CA ARG A 2 6.59 13.08 36.75
C ARG A 2 6.06 13.88 35.56
N CYS A 3 6.59 13.63 34.37
CA CYS A 3 5.84 13.80 33.12
C CYS A 3 6.39 12.82 32.07
N SER A 4 5.96 11.57 32.15
CA SER A 4 6.04 10.61 31.06
C SER A 4 4.92 10.92 30.06
N PHE A 5 5.23 11.65 28.99
CA PHE A 5 4.38 11.72 27.81
C PHE A 5 4.67 10.51 26.91
N ASN A 6 4.24 9.32 27.32
CA ASN A 6 4.11 8.20 26.38
C ASN A 6 2.75 8.33 25.69
N ARG A 7 2.68 9.26 24.74
CA ARG A 7 1.55 9.35 23.79
C ARG A 7 1.76 8.24 22.76
N ARG A 8 1.54 6.98 23.16
CA ARG A 8 1.32 5.91 22.17
C ARG A 8 0.10 6.35 21.39
N GLU A 9 0.29 6.74 20.13
CA GLU A 9 -0.81 6.97 19.20
C GLU A 9 -1.76 5.77 19.30
N GLN A 10 -3.03 6.03 19.58
CA GLN A 10 -4.03 4.97 19.75
C GLN A 10 -4.25 4.31 18.38
N LYS A 11 -3.49 3.26 18.10
CA LYS A 11 -3.75 2.34 17.00
C LYS A 11 -4.99 1.54 17.37
N LYS A 12 -6.04 1.62 16.55
CA LYS A 12 -7.20 0.73 16.65
C LYS A 12 -7.02 -0.39 15.63
N GLU A 13 -6.82 -1.62 16.09
CA GLU A 13 -6.77 -2.78 15.20
C GLU A 13 -8.06 -2.92 14.39
N ILE A 14 -7.93 -3.34 13.13
CA ILE A 14 -9.04 -3.62 12.23
C ILE A 14 -8.83 -4.97 11.54
N THR A 15 -9.91 -5.54 11.02
CA THR A 15 -9.87 -6.82 10.33
C THR A 15 -9.29 -6.72 8.92
N VAL A 16 -8.78 -7.84 8.41
CA VAL A 16 -8.35 -7.95 7.01
C VAL A 16 -9.50 -7.62 6.05
N ASP A 17 -10.73 -8.06 6.34
CA ASP A 17 -11.90 -7.78 5.52
C ASP A 17 -12.20 -6.28 5.42
N GLU A 18 -12.00 -5.52 6.49
CA GLU A 18 -12.13 -4.05 6.48
C GLU A 18 -11.08 -3.39 5.59
N VAL A 19 -9.84 -3.90 5.60
CA VAL A 19 -8.77 -3.42 4.69
C VAL A 19 -9.13 -3.76 3.24
N LEU A 20 -9.53 -5.00 2.95
CA LEU A 20 -9.81 -5.45 1.59
C LEU A 20 -10.91 -4.62 0.92
N LYS A 21 -11.96 -4.23 1.65
CA LYS A 21 -13.03 -3.33 1.14
C LYS A 21 -12.51 -2.01 0.58
N LEU A 22 -11.38 -1.52 1.08
CA LEU A 22 -10.79 -0.26 0.65
C LEU A 22 -9.57 -0.45 -0.24
N PHE A 23 -8.83 -1.53 -0.06
CA PHE A 23 -7.60 -1.79 -0.79
C PHE A 23 -7.84 -2.47 -2.15
N CYS A 24 -8.84 -3.35 -2.27
CA CYS A 24 -9.13 -4.09 -3.49
C CYS A 24 -9.82 -3.22 -4.55
N HIS A 25 -9.03 -2.41 -5.23
CA HIS A 25 -9.46 -1.48 -6.27
C HIS A 25 -8.41 -1.37 -7.38
N THR A 26 -8.75 -0.58 -8.41
CA THR A 26 -7.77 -0.09 -9.38
C THR A 26 -7.12 1.19 -8.84
N TRP A 27 -5.80 1.19 -8.76
CA TRP A 27 -4.97 2.28 -8.27
C TRP A 27 -4.06 2.78 -9.40
N ILE A 28 -4.07 4.09 -9.64
CA ILE A 28 -3.32 4.71 -10.73
C ILE A 28 -2.43 5.84 -10.23
N ASN A 29 -1.30 6.03 -10.89
CA ASN A 29 -0.53 7.26 -10.82
C ASN A 29 0.00 7.55 -12.23
N PRO A 30 -0.58 8.53 -12.95
CA PRO A 30 -0.19 8.83 -14.34
C PRO A 30 1.20 9.47 -14.43
N ASP A 31 1.68 10.11 -13.34
CA ASP A 31 2.94 10.85 -13.30
C ASP A 31 4.16 9.92 -13.17
N TYR A 32 3.95 8.66 -12.80
CA TYR A 32 5.02 7.68 -12.77
C TYR A 32 5.61 7.40 -14.15
N SER A 33 6.91 7.10 -14.19
CA SER A 33 7.52 6.54 -15.40
C SER A 33 6.91 5.17 -15.70
N ARG A 34 7.08 4.70 -16.94
CA ARG A 34 6.62 3.37 -17.36
C ARG A 34 7.18 2.28 -16.45
N ASP A 35 8.46 2.37 -16.11
CA ASP A 35 9.16 1.38 -15.30
C ASP A 35 8.67 1.30 -13.84
N MET A 36 8.01 2.34 -13.33
CA MET A 36 7.46 2.35 -11.97
C MET A 36 6.04 1.74 -11.88
N GLY A 37 5.44 1.37 -13.01
CA GLY A 37 4.08 0.86 -13.07
C GLY A 37 3.05 1.96 -12.83
N ARG A 38 2.26 2.33 -13.83
CA ARG A 38 1.28 3.42 -13.70
C ARG A 38 -0.07 2.97 -13.16
N LYS A 39 -0.40 1.68 -13.27
CA LYS A 39 -1.66 1.09 -12.78
C LYS A 39 -1.40 -0.20 -12.02
N ILE A 40 -2.10 -0.37 -10.91
CA ILE A 40 -2.17 -1.61 -10.12
C ILE A 40 -3.64 -1.95 -9.93
N VAL A 41 -4.01 -3.20 -10.14
CA VAL A 41 -5.32 -3.74 -9.75
C VAL A 41 -5.11 -4.73 -8.63
N VAL A 42 -5.71 -4.46 -7.48
CA VAL A 42 -5.63 -5.29 -6.28
C VAL A 42 -6.92 -6.11 -6.19
N HIS A 43 -6.80 -7.43 -6.06
CA HIS A 43 -7.92 -8.36 -6.07
C HIS A 43 -8.14 -8.96 -4.67
N PRO A 44 -9.40 -9.24 -4.27
CA PRO A 44 -9.71 -9.79 -2.96
C PRO A 44 -9.18 -11.22 -2.74
N ASP A 45 -8.74 -11.90 -3.80
CA ASP A 45 -8.14 -13.24 -3.73
C ASP A 45 -6.65 -13.24 -3.30
N GLY A 46 -6.13 -12.08 -2.90
CA GLY A 46 -4.73 -11.91 -2.49
C GLY A 46 -3.77 -11.78 -3.68
N THR A 47 -4.26 -11.41 -4.87
CA THR A 47 -3.42 -11.14 -6.04
C THR A 47 -3.39 -9.67 -6.43
N MET A 48 -2.25 -9.22 -6.96
CA MET A 48 -2.07 -7.89 -7.53
C MET A 48 -1.63 -8.02 -8.98
N SER A 49 -2.23 -7.22 -9.85
CA SER A 49 -1.90 -7.12 -11.27
C SER A 49 -1.26 -5.76 -11.54
N LEU A 50 0.00 -5.75 -11.96
CA LEU A 50 0.75 -4.54 -12.24
C LEU A 50 0.76 -4.27 -13.74
N TYR A 51 0.48 -3.03 -14.12
CA TYR A 51 0.39 -2.56 -15.50
C TYR A 51 1.37 -1.39 -15.66
N GLY A 52 2.44 -1.60 -16.43
CA GLY A 52 3.58 -0.68 -16.43
C GLY A 52 4.14 -0.32 -17.79
N LEU A 53 4.06 -1.16 -18.81
CA LEU A 53 5.05 -1.00 -19.89
C LEU A 53 4.63 -0.11 -21.05
N VAL A 54 3.33 0.17 -21.28
CA VAL A 54 2.91 0.85 -22.51
C VAL A 54 1.84 1.93 -22.28
N GLU A 55 0.68 1.60 -21.72
CA GLU A 55 -0.44 2.53 -21.55
C GLU A 55 -1.30 2.23 -20.31
N LEU A 56 -1.95 3.25 -19.74
CA LEU A 56 -2.91 3.09 -18.63
C LEU A 56 -4.14 2.26 -19.04
N SER A 57 -4.50 2.35 -20.32
CA SER A 57 -5.54 1.58 -21.02
C SER A 57 -5.19 0.11 -21.23
N SER A 58 -3.95 -0.33 -20.99
CA SER A 58 -3.57 -1.72 -21.24
C SER A 58 -4.37 -2.68 -20.36
N ASP A 59 -5.00 -3.68 -20.97
CA ASP A 59 -5.75 -4.73 -20.27
C ASP A 59 -4.88 -5.94 -19.89
N THR A 60 -3.63 -5.96 -20.35
CA THR A 60 -2.67 -7.04 -20.06
C THR A 60 -1.69 -6.61 -18.96
N PRO A 61 -1.73 -7.22 -17.77
CA PRO A 61 -0.71 -6.94 -16.76
C PRO A 61 0.63 -7.51 -17.20
N HIS A 62 1.70 -6.74 -17.01
CA HIS A 62 3.06 -7.21 -17.28
C HIS A 62 3.60 -8.10 -16.16
N ARG A 63 3.03 -7.98 -14.95
CA ARG A 63 3.39 -8.77 -13.78
C ARG A 63 2.17 -9.03 -12.92
N LYS A 64 2.12 -10.23 -12.32
CA LYS A 64 1.17 -10.60 -11.28
C LYS A 64 1.93 -11.07 -10.05
N GLU A 65 1.45 -10.67 -8.88
CA GLU A 65 2.08 -10.98 -7.59
C GLU A 65 1.01 -11.44 -6.60
N ARG A 66 1.42 -12.22 -5.60
CA ARG A 66 0.57 -12.54 -4.44
C ARG A 66 0.99 -11.70 -3.26
N TYR A 67 0.01 -11.16 -2.54
CA TYR A 67 0.20 -10.40 -1.32
C TYR A 67 -0.57 -11.03 -0.15
N THR A 68 -0.04 -10.80 1.05
CA THR A 68 -0.71 -11.08 2.33
C THR A 68 -0.81 -9.77 3.10
N ILE A 69 -1.90 -9.57 3.84
CA ILE A 69 -2.01 -8.48 4.83
C ILE A 69 -1.62 -9.08 6.18
N ASP A 70 -0.55 -8.56 6.78
CA ASP A 70 0.06 -9.13 7.99
C ASP A 70 -0.45 -8.44 9.27
N GLU A 71 -0.67 -7.13 9.20
CA GLU A 71 -1.12 -6.29 10.32
C GLU A 71 -1.98 -5.15 9.76
N ALA A 72 -3.03 -4.73 10.48
CA ALA A 72 -3.87 -3.62 10.06
C ALA A 72 -4.43 -2.82 11.25
N TRP A 73 -4.44 -1.51 11.12
CA TRP A 73 -4.97 -0.59 12.14
C TRP A 73 -5.50 0.70 11.52
N THR A 74 -6.29 1.46 12.28
CA THR A 74 -6.69 2.83 11.95
C THR A 74 -5.97 3.81 12.87
N ASP A 75 -5.59 4.98 12.34
CA ASP A 75 -5.07 6.09 13.13
C ASP A 75 -6.20 7.02 13.64
N LYS A 76 -5.84 8.01 14.47
CA LYS A 76 -6.78 9.00 15.01
C LYS A 76 -7.48 9.85 13.95
N ASP A 77 -6.90 9.97 12.76
CA ASP A 77 -7.43 10.78 11.67
C ASP A 77 -8.36 9.94 10.76
N GLY A 78 -8.50 8.65 11.07
CA GLY A 78 -9.34 7.70 10.35
C GLY A 78 -8.68 7.13 9.11
N ASN A 79 -7.36 7.32 8.93
CA ASN A 79 -6.65 6.63 7.86
C ASN A 79 -6.41 5.18 8.27
N ILE A 80 -6.47 4.30 7.28
CA ILE A 80 -6.16 2.89 7.46
C ILE A 80 -4.69 2.67 7.15
N TRP A 81 -4.03 1.95 8.04
CA TRP A 81 -2.66 1.53 7.92
C TRP A 81 -2.59 0.01 7.94
N PHE A 82 -1.69 -0.56 7.16
CA PHE A 82 -1.52 -1.99 7.12
C PHE A 82 -0.17 -2.39 6.55
N LYS A 83 0.34 -3.53 7.01
CA LYS A 83 1.55 -4.14 6.45
C LYS A 83 1.17 -5.21 5.46
N THR A 84 1.90 -5.27 4.35
CA THR A 84 1.78 -6.37 3.40
C THR A 84 3.12 -7.02 3.11
N THR A 85 3.06 -8.31 2.85
CA THR A 85 4.17 -9.11 2.34
C THR A 85 3.78 -9.66 0.97
N SER A 86 4.60 -9.42 -0.03
CA SER A 86 4.43 -9.96 -1.38
C SER A 86 5.58 -10.91 -1.72
N LYS A 87 5.23 -12.11 -2.22
CA LYS A 87 6.20 -13.08 -2.73
C LYS A 87 6.39 -12.89 -4.22
N MET A 88 7.64 -12.72 -4.62
CA MET A 88 8.08 -12.57 -5.99
C MET A 88 9.07 -13.69 -6.35
N PRO A 89 9.26 -14.00 -7.64
CA PRO A 89 10.25 -15.01 -8.05
C PRO A 89 11.68 -14.70 -7.58
N ASP A 90 12.02 -13.43 -7.44
CA ASP A 90 13.33 -12.88 -7.09
C ASP A 90 13.46 -12.53 -5.60
N GLY A 91 12.41 -12.67 -4.79
CA GLY A 91 12.48 -12.39 -3.36
C GLY A 91 11.14 -12.08 -2.71
N THR A 92 11.22 -11.58 -1.48
CA THR A 92 10.05 -11.10 -0.73
C THR A 92 10.14 -9.58 -0.62
N THR A 93 9.02 -8.89 -0.84
CA THR A 93 8.90 -7.46 -0.54
C THR A 93 7.92 -7.25 0.58
N TYR A 94 8.28 -6.32 1.46
CA TYR A 94 7.46 -5.86 2.58
C TYR A 94 6.99 -4.45 2.26
N GLN A 95 5.77 -4.10 2.66
CA GLN A 95 5.25 -2.75 2.48
C GLN A 95 4.54 -2.26 3.75
N LEU A 96 4.80 -1.00 4.10
CA LEU A 96 3.93 -0.24 4.98
C LEU A 96 2.98 0.58 4.10
N ASN A 97 1.68 0.35 4.26
CA ASN A 97 0.64 0.96 3.47
C ASN A 97 -0.20 1.89 4.33
N LYS A 98 -0.70 2.95 3.70
CA LYS A 98 -1.65 3.90 4.26
C LYS A 98 -2.69 4.24 3.20
N ILE A 99 -3.96 4.05 3.51
CA ILE A 99 -5.09 4.52 2.71
C ILE A 99 -5.77 5.65 3.49
N ASN A 100 -5.96 6.80 2.83
CA ASN A 100 -6.61 7.94 3.48
C ASN A 100 -8.04 7.61 3.92
N LYS A 101 -8.59 8.35 4.89
CA LYS A 101 -9.94 8.14 5.41
C LYS A 101 -11.05 8.01 4.34
N SER A 102 -10.90 8.70 3.21
CA SER A 102 -11.87 8.65 2.10
C SER A 102 -11.74 7.42 1.20
N GLY A 103 -10.69 6.61 1.35
CA GLY A 103 -10.39 5.47 0.49
C GLY A 103 -9.83 5.83 -0.89
N THR A 104 -9.50 7.10 -1.16
CA THR A 104 -9.16 7.57 -2.52
C THR A 104 -7.67 7.66 -2.79
N VAL A 105 -6.83 7.71 -1.75
CA VAL A 105 -5.37 7.82 -1.87
C VAL A 105 -4.72 6.66 -1.13
N TRP A 106 -3.86 5.93 -1.82
CA TRP A 106 -3.01 4.89 -1.28
C TRP A 106 -1.56 5.32 -1.36
N GLU A 107 -0.95 5.48 -0.19
CA GLU A 107 0.47 5.73 0.00
C GLU A 107 1.13 4.46 0.52
N TYR A 108 2.33 4.14 0.06
CA TYR A 108 3.08 3.01 0.57
C TYR A 108 4.58 3.21 0.48
N HIS A 109 5.29 2.55 1.37
CA HIS A 109 6.74 2.42 1.35
C HIS A 109 7.08 0.94 1.28
N TRP A 110 7.97 0.55 0.37
CA TRP A 110 8.35 -0.85 0.21
C TRP A 110 9.82 -1.11 0.58
N ALA A 111 10.14 -2.33 1.01
CA ALA A 111 11.49 -2.77 1.33
C ALA A 111 11.67 -4.26 0.96
N PHE A 112 12.91 -4.71 0.80
CA PHE A 112 13.25 -6.14 0.64
C PHE A 112 13.53 -6.83 1.98
N ILE A 113 13.70 -6.05 3.04
CA ILE A 113 13.95 -6.51 4.40
C ILE A 113 12.90 -5.84 5.28
N ASP A 114 12.15 -6.63 6.04
CA ASP A 114 11.06 -6.14 6.89
C ASP A 114 11.54 -5.11 7.94
N SER A 115 12.72 -5.35 8.53
CA SER A 115 13.33 -4.43 9.50
C SER A 115 13.71 -3.06 8.93
N ASP A 116 13.74 -2.93 7.59
CA ASP A 116 14.01 -1.66 6.91
C ASP A 116 12.73 -0.87 6.62
N LEU A 117 11.54 -1.41 6.96
CA LEU A 117 10.31 -0.64 6.85
C LEU A 117 10.34 0.53 7.84
N PRO A 118 10.02 1.75 7.39
CA PRO A 118 9.93 2.89 8.29
C PRO A 118 8.71 2.73 9.21
N ASP A 119 8.75 3.37 10.38
CA ASP A 119 7.59 3.45 11.28
C ASP A 119 6.47 4.38 10.77
N GLY A 120 6.68 5.01 9.60
CA GLY A 120 5.73 5.91 8.98
C GLY A 120 6.01 6.14 7.49
N ILE A 121 5.11 6.85 6.82
CA ILE A 121 5.26 7.20 5.42
C ILE A 121 6.10 8.48 5.29
N ASN A 122 7.18 8.41 4.50
CA ASN A 122 8.02 9.55 4.14
C ASN A 122 7.95 9.78 2.62
N PRO A 123 7.27 10.84 2.14
CA PRO A 123 7.13 11.14 0.72
C PRO A 123 8.45 11.38 -0.03
N ASP A 124 9.50 11.79 0.66
CA ASP A 124 10.80 12.10 0.05
C ASP A 124 11.70 10.86 -0.12
N ALA A 125 11.26 9.70 0.39
CA ALA A 125 12.07 8.50 0.35
C ALA A 125 12.03 7.81 -1.03
N PRO A 126 13.16 7.25 -1.53
CA PRO A 126 13.22 6.63 -2.86
C PRO A 126 12.21 5.49 -3.09
N LYS A 127 11.83 4.76 -2.02
CA LYS A 127 10.90 3.63 -2.07
C LYS A 127 9.46 4.01 -1.68
N TYR A 128 9.18 5.29 -1.50
CA TYR A 128 7.82 5.80 -1.33
C TYR A 128 7.06 5.79 -2.65
N ARG A 129 5.77 5.48 -2.60
CA ARG A 129 4.85 5.60 -3.71
C ARG A 129 3.49 6.10 -3.21
N ILE A 130 2.86 6.95 -4.02
CA ILE A 130 1.46 7.35 -3.94
C ILE A 130 0.68 6.89 -5.18
N ARG A 131 -0.57 6.50 -5.00
CA ARG A 131 -1.53 6.19 -6.07
C ARG A 131 -2.92 6.67 -5.69
N HIS A 132 -3.72 6.98 -6.70
CA HIS A 132 -5.09 7.42 -6.56
C HIS A 132 -6.03 6.32 -7.03
N ARG A 133 -7.13 6.11 -6.30
CA ARG A 133 -8.17 5.18 -6.72
C ARG A 133 -8.73 5.68 -8.06
N LYS A 134 -8.78 4.82 -9.06
CA LYS A 134 -9.47 5.12 -10.32
C LYS A 134 -10.97 5.22 -10.02
N THR A 135 -11.54 6.40 -10.21
CA THR A 135 -12.99 6.59 -10.23
C THR A 135 -13.52 6.15 -11.60
N GLU A 136 -14.67 5.49 -11.61
CA GLU A 136 -15.39 5.17 -12.84
C GLU A 136 -15.90 6.42 -13.56
#